data_AF-A0A968T4B0-F1
#
_entry.id   AF-A0A968T4B0-F1
#
_cell.length_a   1.000
_cell.length_b   1.000
_cell.length_c   1.000
_cell.angle_alpha   90.00
_cell.angle_beta   90.00
_cell.angle_gamma   90.00
#
_symmetry.space_group_name_H-M   'P 1'
#
loop_
_entity.id
_entity.type
_entity.pdbx_description
1 polymer ?
#
loop_
_entity_poly.entity_id
_entity_poly.type
_entity_poly.pdbx_seq_one_letter_code
_entity_poly.pdbx_strand_id
1 'polypeptide(L)'
;MYRLAEKSKVKDISWIKPGRCTDEWIIGINLFNVPFKAGINTPSYKYYIDFAAETGIPYIMLDAGWSDVDDLFKITPEININELVTYAREKKVGLFLWTQAMTLDRQLDAAMKQFVSWGLSGIMTDLLTGTTRKPLILPSYSKSLC
;
A
#
# COMPACT_ATOMS: atom_id res chain seq x y z
N MET A 1 -16.42 -14.10 -18.62
CA MET A 1 -15.79 -14.40 -17.32
C MET A 1 -16.63 -13.92 -16.14
N TYR A 2 -16.87 -12.61 -15.93
CA TYR A 2 -17.61 -12.12 -14.74
C TYR A 2 -18.98 -12.78 -14.49
N ARG A 3 -19.79 -13.00 -15.54
CA ARG A 3 -21.14 -13.60 -15.43
C ARG A 3 -21.16 -15.07 -14.96
N LEU A 4 -20.01 -15.74 -14.94
CA LEU A 4 -19.87 -17.13 -14.51
C LEU A 4 -19.33 -17.26 -13.07
N ALA A 5 -18.96 -16.14 -12.44
CA ALA A 5 -18.44 -16.14 -11.07
C ALA A 5 -19.56 -16.32 -10.03
N GLU A 6 -19.19 -16.79 -8.84
CA GLU A 6 -20.09 -16.77 -7.68
C GLU A 6 -20.53 -15.33 -7.36
N LYS A 7 -21.73 -15.19 -6.79
CA LYS A 7 -22.20 -13.89 -6.30
C LYS A 7 -21.29 -13.35 -5.19
N SER A 8 -21.20 -12.03 -5.10
CA SER A 8 -20.43 -11.36 -4.04
C SER A 8 -20.84 -11.86 -2.65
N LYS A 9 -19.85 -12.17 -1.82
CA LYS A 9 -20.01 -12.49 -0.39
C LYS A 9 -19.90 -11.24 0.49
N VAL A 10 -19.50 -10.11 -0.08
CA VAL A 10 -19.42 -8.81 0.60
C VAL A 10 -20.69 -8.02 0.31
N LYS A 11 -21.44 -7.68 1.36
CA LYS A 11 -22.72 -6.96 1.25
C LYS A 11 -22.54 -5.45 1.19
N ASP A 12 -21.75 -4.91 2.12
CA ASP A 12 -21.41 -3.49 2.13
C ASP A 12 -20.04 -3.27 1.48
N ILE A 13 -20.06 -2.54 0.37
CA ILE A 13 -18.88 -2.17 -0.43
C ILE A 13 -18.65 -0.66 -0.42
N SER A 14 -19.37 0.10 0.41
CA SER A 14 -19.28 1.56 0.44
C SER A 14 -17.88 2.06 0.84
N TRP A 15 -17.13 1.26 1.59
CA TRP A 15 -15.75 1.50 1.99
C TRP A 15 -14.75 1.28 0.85
N ILE A 16 -15.11 0.57 -0.21
CA ILE A 16 -14.24 0.36 -1.37
C ILE A 16 -14.28 1.62 -2.23
N LYS A 17 -13.17 2.35 -2.27
CA LYS A 17 -13.02 3.58 -3.05
C LYS A 17 -12.09 3.32 -4.24
N PRO A 18 -12.60 3.25 -5.48
CA PRO A 18 -11.75 3.10 -6.65
C PRO A 18 -11.01 4.42 -6.95
N GLY A 19 -9.85 4.33 -7.57
CA GLY A 19 -9.10 5.50 -7.98
C GLY A 19 -7.79 5.16 -8.68
N ARG A 20 -7.08 6.21 -9.11
CA ARG A 20 -5.75 6.11 -9.69
C ARG A 20 -4.70 6.18 -8.59
N CYS A 21 -3.55 5.57 -8.82
CA CYS A 21 -2.40 5.60 -7.94
C CYS A 21 -1.19 6.10 -8.72
N THR A 22 -0.25 6.76 -8.06
CA THR A 22 1.10 6.93 -8.61
C THR A 22 1.83 5.59 -8.65
N ASP A 23 2.75 5.43 -9.59
CA ASP A 23 3.64 4.28 -9.70
C ASP A 23 5.07 4.80 -9.87
N GLU A 24 5.72 5.02 -8.73
CA GLU A 24 7.08 5.53 -8.64
C GLU A 24 8.14 4.45 -8.94
N TRP A 25 7.76 3.17 -8.87
CA TRP A 25 8.66 2.04 -9.10
C TRP A 25 9.08 1.95 -10.57
N ILE A 26 8.13 2.09 -11.50
CA ILE A 26 8.41 2.05 -12.95
C ILE A 26 9.46 3.10 -13.37
N ILE A 27 9.46 4.25 -12.69
CA ILE A 27 10.38 5.36 -12.98
C ILE A 27 11.62 5.37 -12.07
N GLY A 28 11.78 4.35 -11.21
CA GLY A 28 12.92 4.20 -10.30
C GLY A 28 13.05 5.34 -9.28
N ILE A 29 11.95 6.02 -8.94
CA ILE A 29 11.92 7.21 -8.08
C ILE A 29 12.94 8.28 -8.56
N ASN A 30 13.11 8.42 -9.87
CA ASN A 30 14.14 9.28 -10.46
C ASN A 30 13.68 10.75 -10.56
N LEU A 31 13.60 11.42 -9.42
CA LEU A 31 13.22 12.84 -9.31
C LEU A 31 14.42 13.76 -9.58
N PHE A 32 14.22 14.79 -10.40
CA PHE A 32 15.22 15.80 -10.74
C PHE A 32 14.82 17.17 -10.20
N ASN A 33 15.81 18.04 -9.98
CA ASN A 33 15.60 19.43 -9.52
C ASN A 33 14.84 19.55 -8.19
N VAL A 34 14.98 18.55 -7.32
CA VAL A 34 14.45 18.55 -5.94
C VAL A 34 15.58 18.88 -4.95
N PRO A 35 15.29 19.50 -3.79
CA PRO A 35 16.31 19.93 -2.82
C PRO A 35 16.86 18.78 -1.95
N PHE A 36 16.58 17.53 -2.31
CA PHE A 36 16.97 16.31 -1.60
C PHE A 36 17.45 15.24 -2.58
N LYS A 37 18.15 14.22 -2.08
CA LYS A 37 18.53 13.07 -2.91
C LYS A 37 17.30 12.16 -3.13
N ALA A 38 16.88 12.01 -4.38
CA ALA A 38 15.78 11.13 -4.74
C ALA A 38 16.10 9.66 -4.42
N GLY A 39 15.07 8.90 -4.04
CA GLY A 39 15.16 7.47 -3.77
C GLY A 39 14.05 6.98 -2.84
N ILE A 40 14.22 5.78 -2.29
CA ILE A 40 13.30 5.20 -1.32
C ILE A 40 13.53 5.89 0.04
N ASN A 41 12.94 7.08 0.20
CA ASN A 41 13.07 7.89 1.40
C ASN A 41 11.85 8.79 1.59
N THR A 42 11.67 9.25 2.84
CA THR A 42 10.52 10.07 3.24
C THR A 42 10.35 11.34 2.38
N PRO A 43 11.40 12.13 2.05
CA PRO A 43 11.25 13.31 1.20
C PRO A 43 10.70 13.00 -0.20
N SER A 44 11.13 11.91 -0.84
CA SER A 44 10.66 11.53 -2.17
C SER A 44 9.18 11.14 -2.14
N TYR A 45 8.74 10.40 -1.13
CA TYR A 45 7.31 10.07 -0.99
C TYR A 45 6.45 11.28 -0.64
N LYS A 46 6.94 12.24 0.17
CA LYS A 46 6.23 13.51 0.37
C LYS A 46 6.04 14.28 -0.93
N TYR A 47 7.04 14.29 -1.81
CA TYR A 47 6.93 14.89 -3.14
C TYR A 47 5.82 14.24 -3.98
N TYR A 48 5.72 12.91 -3.99
CA TYR A 48 4.61 12.22 -4.67
C TYR A 48 3.25 12.48 -4.03
N ILE A 49 3.17 12.59 -2.71
CA ILE A 49 1.94 12.98 -2.00
C ILE A 49 1.49 14.37 -2.46
N ASP A 50 2.42 15.34 -2.53
CA ASP A 50 2.10 16.69 -2.99
C ASP A 50 1.64 16.70 -4.45
N PHE A 51 2.37 16.01 -5.33
CA PHE A 51 1.98 15.84 -6.73
C PHE A 51 0.58 15.21 -6.87
N ALA A 52 0.29 14.17 -6.11
CA ALA A 52 -1.02 13.50 -6.14
C ALA A 52 -2.14 14.44 -5.67
N ALA A 53 -1.91 15.21 -4.60
CA ALA A 53 -2.85 16.18 -4.09
C ALA A 53 -3.13 17.32 -5.10
N GLU A 54 -2.09 17.84 -5.76
CA GLU A 54 -2.20 18.91 -6.75
C GLU A 54 -2.91 18.46 -8.03
N THR A 55 -2.77 17.19 -8.42
CA THR A 55 -3.31 16.63 -9.66
C THR A 55 -4.64 15.87 -9.48
N GLY A 56 -5.13 15.76 -8.24
CA GLY A 56 -6.35 15.03 -7.93
C GLY A 56 -6.21 13.50 -8.10
N ILE A 57 -5.01 12.96 -7.93
CA ILE A 57 -4.79 11.52 -7.82
C ILE A 57 -5.06 11.12 -6.37
N PRO A 58 -6.00 10.20 -6.10
CA PRO A 58 -6.43 9.92 -4.74
C PRO A 58 -5.44 9.07 -3.93
N TYR A 59 -4.49 8.38 -4.59
CA TYR A 59 -3.59 7.43 -3.93
C TYR A 59 -2.15 7.56 -4.40
N ILE A 60 -1.21 7.24 -3.51
CA ILE A 60 0.16 6.88 -3.88
C ILE A 60 0.49 5.48 -3.38
N MET A 61 1.44 4.83 -4.05
CA MET A 61 2.01 3.56 -3.64
C MET A 61 3.36 3.84 -2.95
N LEU A 62 3.71 3.02 -1.96
CA LEU A 62 5.09 2.79 -1.60
C LEU A 62 5.41 1.38 -2.07
N ASP A 63 6.11 1.28 -3.19
CA ASP A 63 6.43 -0.01 -3.80
C ASP A 63 7.64 -0.69 -3.12
N ALA A 64 8.13 -1.78 -3.70
CA ALA A 64 9.22 -2.59 -3.19
C ALA A 64 10.39 -1.76 -2.64
N GLY A 65 10.75 -2.05 -1.39
CA GLY A 65 11.87 -1.44 -0.67
C GLY A 65 11.49 -0.46 0.43
N TRP A 66 10.20 -0.16 0.67
CA TRP A 66 9.79 0.55 1.91
C TRP A 66 10.05 -0.27 3.18
N SER A 67 10.08 -1.60 3.07
CA SER A 67 10.53 -2.56 4.08
C SER A 67 11.48 -3.60 3.47
N ASP A 68 12.11 -4.40 4.34
CA ASP A 68 12.77 -5.64 3.96
C ASP A 68 11.78 -6.59 3.26
N VAL A 69 12.26 -7.32 2.24
CA VAL A 69 11.44 -8.23 1.43
C VAL A 69 10.97 -9.43 2.26
N ASP A 70 11.73 -9.83 3.27
CA ASP A 70 11.46 -10.99 4.12
C ASP A 70 10.82 -10.65 5.48
N ASP A 71 10.72 -9.36 5.81
CA ASP A 71 10.10 -8.87 7.06
C ASP A 71 9.44 -7.48 6.90
N LEU A 72 8.10 -7.44 6.91
CA LEU A 72 7.31 -6.21 6.74
C LEU A 72 7.44 -5.22 7.91
N PHE A 73 7.99 -5.66 9.05
CA PHE A 73 8.22 -4.79 10.22
C PHE A 73 9.62 -4.17 10.23
N LYS A 74 10.51 -4.66 9.38
CA LYS A 74 11.85 -4.09 9.20
C LYS A 74 11.79 -3.01 8.13
N ILE A 75 11.31 -1.84 8.54
CA ILE A 75 11.16 -0.65 7.68
C ILE A 75 12.55 -0.13 7.27
N THR A 76 12.66 0.31 6.02
CA THR A 76 13.88 0.94 5.49
C THR A 76 14.22 2.19 6.32
N PRO A 77 15.48 2.36 6.79
CA PRO A 77 15.83 3.43 7.75
C PRO A 77 15.46 4.85 7.33
N GLU A 78 15.46 5.14 6.03
CA GLU A 78 15.14 6.45 5.46
C GLU A 78 13.63 6.72 5.32
N ILE A 79 12.79 5.74 5.69
CA ILE A 79 11.33 5.80 5.63
C ILE A 79 10.71 5.92 7.02
N ASN A 80 9.87 6.95 7.17
CA ASN A 80 9.02 7.13 8.33
C ASN A 80 7.54 6.99 7.92
N ILE A 81 6.98 5.78 8.09
CA ILE A 81 5.60 5.48 7.70
C ILE A 81 4.59 6.35 8.44
N ASN A 82 4.77 6.58 9.75
CA ASN A 82 3.83 7.39 10.54
C ASN A 82 3.78 8.85 10.04
N GLU A 83 4.93 9.41 9.67
CA GLU A 83 5.02 10.75 9.11
C GLU A 83 4.37 10.82 7.72
N LEU A 84 4.62 9.84 6.85
CA LEU A 84 4.01 9.78 5.52
C LEU A 84 2.49 9.64 5.59
N VAL A 85 1.98 8.76 6.47
CA VAL A 85 0.55 8.60 6.72
C VAL A 85 -0.08 9.91 7.18
N THR A 86 0.54 10.58 8.14
CA THR A 86 0.02 11.85 8.69
C THR A 86 -0.02 12.91 7.60
N TYR A 87 1.07 13.06 6.86
CA TYR A 87 1.19 14.02 5.77
C TYR A 87 0.18 13.75 4.63
N ALA A 88 0.05 12.49 4.21
CA ALA A 88 -0.91 12.09 3.17
C ALA A 88 -2.35 12.36 3.59
N ARG A 89 -2.69 12.11 4.86
CA ARG A 89 -4.02 12.39 5.40
C ARG A 89 -4.36 13.88 5.36
N GLU A 90 -3.43 14.76 5.74
CA GLU A 90 -3.61 16.22 5.66
C GLU A 90 -3.87 16.67 4.21
N LYS A 91 -3.24 15.99 3.26
CA LYS A 91 -3.36 16.24 1.81
C LYS A 91 -4.53 15.49 1.16
N LYS A 92 -5.30 14.70 1.93
CA LYS A 92 -6.40 13.85 1.46
C LYS A 92 -5.99 12.84 0.39
N VAL A 93 -4.76 12.33 0.50
CA VAL A 93 -4.20 11.26 -0.33
C VAL A 93 -4.11 9.99 0.50
N GLY A 94 -4.58 8.87 -0.06
CA GLY A 94 -4.45 7.56 0.57
C GLY A 94 -3.13 6.87 0.22
N LEU A 95 -2.61 6.06 1.15
CA LEU A 95 -1.38 5.29 0.94
C LEU A 95 -1.67 3.81 0.72
N PHE A 96 -1.02 3.23 -0.27
CA PHE A 96 -0.92 1.78 -0.46
C PHE A 96 0.51 1.33 -0.20
N LEU A 97 0.67 0.10 0.29
CA LEU A 97 1.99 -0.54 0.44
C LEU A 97 2.09 -1.78 -0.44
N TRP A 98 3.23 -1.94 -1.11
CA TRP A 98 3.58 -3.20 -1.75
C TRP A 98 3.96 -4.27 -0.71
N THR A 99 3.64 -5.53 -0.97
CA THR A 99 3.96 -6.65 -0.09
C THR A 99 4.37 -7.88 -0.92
N GLN A 100 5.42 -8.57 -0.48
CA GLN A 100 5.78 -9.87 -1.04
C GLN A 100 4.81 -10.93 -0.49
N ALA A 101 4.22 -11.76 -1.37
CA ALA A 101 3.14 -12.69 -0.99
C ALA A 101 3.47 -13.70 0.13
N MET A 102 4.61 -14.39 0.04
CA MET A 102 5.08 -15.32 1.06
C MET A 102 5.43 -14.62 2.38
N THR A 103 5.96 -13.41 2.33
CA THR A 103 6.25 -12.64 3.55
C THR A 103 4.95 -12.21 4.22
N LEU A 104 3.99 -11.71 3.43
CA LEU A 104 2.66 -11.38 3.91
C LEU A 104 1.96 -12.63 4.48
N ASP A 105 2.02 -13.79 3.83
CA ASP A 105 1.41 -15.03 4.34
C ASP A 105 1.93 -15.39 5.75
N ARG A 106 3.25 -15.30 5.94
CA ARG A 106 3.88 -15.59 7.25
C ARG A 106 3.50 -14.60 8.33
N GLN A 107 3.25 -13.33 7.97
CA GLN A 107 3.05 -12.22 8.90
C GLN A 107 1.63 -11.66 8.89
N LEU A 108 0.68 -12.34 8.25
CA LEU A 108 -0.58 -11.76 7.78
C LEU A 108 -1.36 -11.02 8.86
N ASP A 109 -1.68 -11.69 9.97
CA ASP A 109 -2.54 -11.11 11.01
C ASP A 109 -1.89 -9.90 11.69
N ALA A 110 -0.58 -9.97 11.93
CA ALA A 110 0.18 -8.88 12.53
C ALA A 110 0.28 -7.71 11.57
N ALA A 111 0.62 -7.96 10.30
CA ALA A 111 0.74 -6.95 9.26
C ALA A 111 -0.59 -6.23 9.03
N MET A 112 -1.70 -6.96 8.88
CA MET A 112 -3.02 -6.36 8.69
C MET A 112 -3.46 -5.50 9.87
N LYS A 113 -3.17 -5.90 11.12
CA LYS A 113 -3.43 -5.05 12.31
C LYS A 113 -2.62 -3.77 12.27
N GLN A 114 -1.33 -3.85 11.92
CA GLN A 114 -0.46 -2.69 11.82
C GLN A 114 -0.89 -1.75 10.69
N PHE A 115 -1.24 -2.28 9.53
CA PHE A 115 -1.69 -1.53 8.36
C PHE A 115 -3.00 -0.78 8.60
N VAL A 116 -3.95 -1.41 9.31
CA VAL A 116 -5.18 -0.74 9.77
C VAL A 116 -4.87 0.34 10.80
N SER A 117 -3.96 0.07 11.75
CA SER A 117 -3.53 1.06 12.77
C SER A 117 -2.89 2.29 12.14
N TRP A 118 -2.06 2.11 11.12
CA TRP A 118 -1.53 3.20 10.31
C TRP A 118 -2.60 3.90 9.46
N GLY A 119 -3.73 3.25 9.19
CA GLY A 119 -4.80 3.82 8.36
C GLY A 119 -4.44 3.84 6.86
N LEU A 120 -3.76 2.79 6.39
CA LEU A 120 -3.50 2.60 4.97
C LEU A 120 -4.81 2.38 4.19
N SER A 121 -4.82 2.82 2.94
CA SER A 121 -5.97 2.64 2.03
C SER A 121 -6.01 1.26 1.38
N GLY A 122 -4.89 0.54 1.38
CA GLY A 122 -4.82 -0.85 0.94
C GLY A 122 -3.39 -1.35 0.80
N ILE A 123 -3.27 -2.54 0.21
CA ILE A 123 -2.00 -3.18 -0.11
C ILE A 123 -2.01 -3.69 -1.54
N MET A 124 -0.84 -3.76 -2.15
CA MET A 124 -0.60 -4.49 -3.39
C MET A 124 0.29 -5.68 -3.06
N THR A 125 -0.18 -6.90 -3.34
CA THR A 125 0.58 -8.12 -3.04
C THR A 125 1.07 -8.74 -4.34
N ASP A 126 2.37 -8.92 -4.43
CA ASP A 126 3.05 -9.39 -5.64
C ASP A 126 3.81 -10.69 -5.40
N LEU A 127 4.26 -11.33 -6.48
CA LEU A 127 5.06 -12.55 -6.48
C LEU A 127 4.32 -13.75 -5.85
N LEU A 128 3.02 -13.84 -6.09
CA LEU A 128 2.23 -15.04 -5.84
C LEU A 128 2.77 -16.18 -6.74
N THR A 129 3.59 -17.04 -6.17
CA THR A 129 4.18 -18.19 -6.87
C THR A 129 3.52 -19.48 -6.38
N GLY A 130 2.95 -20.26 -7.32
CA GLY A 130 2.35 -21.57 -7.04
C GLY A 130 0.89 -21.70 -7.50
N THR A 131 0.60 -22.78 -8.24
CA THR A 131 -0.76 -23.20 -8.65
C THR A 131 -1.49 -24.01 -7.57
N THR A 132 -0.87 -24.23 -6.42
CA THR A 132 -1.36 -25.16 -5.39
C THR A 132 -2.34 -24.46 -4.45
N ARG A 133 -3.51 -25.08 -4.25
CA ARG A 133 -4.67 -24.58 -3.48
C ARG A 133 -4.41 -24.45 -1.96
N LYS A 134 -3.50 -23.58 -1.54
CA LYS A 134 -3.64 -22.94 -0.23
C LYS A 134 -4.18 -21.54 -0.47
N PRO A 135 -5.51 -21.33 -0.33
CA PRO A 135 -6.02 -19.97 -0.37
C PRO A 135 -5.36 -19.19 0.77
N LEU A 136 -4.80 -18.02 0.45
CA LEU A 136 -4.51 -17.00 1.45
C LEU A 136 -5.89 -16.60 2.00
N ILE A 137 -6.33 -17.28 3.06
CA ILE A 137 -7.59 -16.93 3.73
C ILE A 137 -7.27 -15.71 4.57
N LEU A 138 -7.40 -14.52 3.96
CA LEU A 138 -7.49 -13.27 4.69
C LEU A 138 -8.68 -13.41 5.64
N PRO A 139 -8.50 -13.42 6.97
CA PRO A 139 -9.61 -13.30 7.89
C PRO A 139 -10.39 -12.05 7.50
N SER A 140 -11.71 -12.08 7.58
CA SER A 140 -12.56 -10.94 7.26
C SER A 140 -12.24 -9.75 8.18
N TYR A 141 -11.29 -8.89 7.77
CA TYR A 141 -10.93 -7.63 8.44
C TYR A 141 -12.00 -6.53 8.24
N SER A 142 -13.24 -6.91 7.92
CA SER A 142 -14.34 -5.96 7.63
C SER A 142 -15.07 -5.47 8.89
N LYS A 143 -14.59 -5.77 10.10
CA LYS A 143 -15.28 -5.40 11.36
C LYS A 143 -14.52 -4.43 12.27
N SER A 144 -13.29 -4.07 11.93
CA SER A 144 -12.44 -3.19 12.78
C SER A 144 -12.38 -1.74 12.30
N LEU A 145 -13.17 -1.39 11.28
CA LEU A 145 -13.23 -0.06 10.66
C LEU A 145 -14.49 0.74 11.08
N CYS A 146 -15.15 0.33 12.19
CA CYS A 146 -16.23 1.07 12.82
C CYS A 146 -15.76 1.71 14.13
#